data_AF-A0A3N5QG74-F1
#
_entry.id   AF-A0A3N5QG74-F1
#
_cell.length_a   1.000
_cell.length_b   1.000
_cell.length_c   1.000
_cell.angle_alpha   90.00
_cell.angle_beta   90.00
_cell.angle_gamma   90.00
#
_symmetry.space_group_name_H-M   'P 1'
#
loop_
_entity.id
_entity.type
_entity.pdbx_description
1 polymer ?
#
loop_
_entity_poly.entity_id
_entity_poly.type
_entity_poly.pdbx_seq_one_letter_code
_entity_poly.pdbx_strand_id
1 'polypeptide(L)'
;MKKLFTNYNFEFDKNEKKLLTNFCKQALKQVSGDSRFFAEEKVFNSIIEKLKQSEDSVKFTKDEKIRLTHQLKQNSEFMKKEMKKSWFLKKWIYKSLFKQYDSLIEKYFKD
;
A
#
# COMPACT_ATOMS: atom_id res chain seq x y z
N MET A 1 25.79 -3.38 -2.32
CA MET A 1 25.69 -4.49 -3.30
C MET A 1 24.26 -4.48 -3.85
N LYS A 2 24.01 -4.11 -5.12
CA LYS A 2 22.64 -4.17 -5.68
C LYS A 2 22.20 -5.64 -5.69
N LYS A 3 21.10 -5.99 -5.01
CA LYS A 3 20.54 -7.34 -5.04
C LYS A 3 20.27 -7.72 -6.49
N LEU A 4 20.98 -8.74 -7.01
CA LEU A 4 20.86 -9.23 -8.38
C LEU A 4 19.43 -9.75 -8.70
N PHE A 5 18.71 -10.21 -7.68
CA PHE A 5 17.31 -10.62 -7.78
C PHE A 5 16.51 -10.01 -6.64
N THR A 6 15.42 -9.33 -6.98
CA THR A 6 14.47 -8.82 -5.99
C THR A 6 13.51 -9.94 -5.64
N ASN A 7 13.42 -10.32 -4.36
CA ASN A 7 12.37 -11.20 -3.89
C ASN A 7 11.04 -10.43 -3.89
N TYR A 8 10.01 -11.01 -4.52
CA TYR A 8 8.66 -10.46 -4.57
C TYR A 8 7.65 -11.30 -3.77
N ASN A 9 8.13 -12.23 -2.95
CA ASN A 9 7.30 -12.94 -1.97
C ASN A 9 7.35 -12.17 -0.64
N PHE A 10 6.18 -11.96 -0.06
CA PHE A 10 6.01 -11.17 1.15
C PHE A 10 5.23 -11.96 2.20
N GLU A 11 5.75 -12.01 3.41
CA GLU A 11 5.12 -12.69 4.55
C GLU A 11 4.34 -11.69 5.40
N PHE A 12 3.23 -11.18 4.84
CA PHE A 12 2.39 -10.22 5.55
C PHE A 12 1.60 -10.89 6.68
N ASP A 13 1.61 -10.27 7.86
CA ASP A 13 0.73 -10.69 8.94
C ASP A 13 -0.74 -10.33 8.64
N LYS A 14 -1.67 -10.83 9.45
CA LYS A 14 -3.11 -10.61 9.27
C LYS A 14 -3.50 -9.13 9.27
N ASN A 15 -2.86 -8.31 10.09
CA ASN A 15 -3.13 -6.88 10.19
C ASN A 15 -2.56 -6.14 8.97
N GLU A 16 -1.35 -6.50 8.53
CA GLU A 16 -0.71 -5.98 7.31
C GLU A 16 -1.55 -6.31 6.07
N LYS A 17 -2.02 -7.56 5.93
CA LYS A 17 -2.95 -7.96 4.85
C LYS A 17 -4.24 -7.14 4.87
N LYS A 18 -4.83 -6.91 6.05
CA LYS A 18 -6.05 -6.10 6.21
C LYS A 18 -5.81 -4.63 5.87
N LEU A 19 -4.68 -4.07 6.32
CA LEU A 19 -4.27 -2.69 6.05
C LEU A 19 -4.10 -2.46 4.55
N LEU A 20 -3.33 -3.33 3.88
CA LEU A 20 -3.11 -3.29 2.44
C LEU A 20 -4.41 -3.46 1.65
N THR A 21 -5.25 -4.41 2.04
CA THR A 21 -6.56 -4.62 1.42
C THR A 21 -7.43 -3.35 1.52
N ASN A 22 -7.48 -2.73 2.70
CA ASN A 22 -8.24 -1.50 2.91
C ASN A 22 -7.65 -0.32 2.14
N PHE A 23 -6.32 -0.24 2.04
CA PHE A 23 -5.64 0.76 1.23
C PHE A 23 -6.00 0.61 -0.26
N CYS A 24 -5.85 -0.59 -0.83
CA CYS A 24 -6.19 -0.85 -2.23
C CYS A 24 -7.67 -0.57 -2.52
N LYS A 25 -8.58 -0.94 -1.62
CA LYS A 25 -10.02 -0.60 -1.76
C LYS A 25 -10.27 0.90 -1.77
N GLN A 26 -9.57 1.67 -0.93
CA GLN A 26 -9.69 3.14 -0.93
C GLN A 26 -9.10 3.76 -2.20
N ALA A 27 -7.98 3.24 -2.69
CA ALA A 27 -7.39 3.67 -3.95
C ALA A 27 -8.33 3.39 -5.12
N LEU A 28 -8.92 2.19 -5.17
CA LEU A 28 -9.92 1.82 -6.19
C LEU A 28 -11.11 2.77 -6.21
N LYS A 29 -11.66 3.17 -5.05
CA LYS A 29 -12.75 4.16 -5.00
C LYS A 29 -12.41 5.52 -5.61
N GLN A 30 -11.14 5.89 -5.67
CA GLN A 30 -10.69 7.16 -6.25
C GLN A 30 -10.50 7.08 -7.77
N VAL A 31 -10.29 5.88 -8.31
CA VAL A 31 -9.95 5.66 -9.73
C VAL A 31 -11.01 4.89 -10.51
N SER A 32 -11.94 4.23 -9.83
CA SER A 32 -12.96 3.39 -10.45
C SER A 32 -13.88 4.20 -11.36
N GLY A 33 -14.13 3.68 -12.56
CA GLY A 33 -15.05 4.30 -13.53
C GLY A 33 -14.40 5.31 -14.49
N ASP A 34 -13.10 5.56 -14.35
CA ASP A 34 -12.33 6.40 -15.27
C ASP A 34 -11.39 5.52 -16.11
N SER A 35 -11.62 5.49 -17.42
CA SER A 35 -10.89 4.66 -18.37
C SER A 35 -9.38 4.94 -18.40
N ARG A 36 -8.95 6.11 -17.93
CA ARG A 36 -7.52 6.49 -17.83
C ARG A 36 -6.77 5.67 -16.78
N PHE A 37 -7.46 5.13 -15.78
CA PHE A 37 -6.86 4.40 -14.66
C PHE A 37 -7.14 2.89 -14.71
N PHE A 38 -7.52 2.36 -15.87
CA PHE A 38 -7.83 0.94 -16.04
C PHE A 38 -6.67 0.02 -15.60
N ALA A 39 -5.42 0.43 -15.85
CA ALA A 39 -4.23 -0.33 -15.46
C ALA A 39 -4.07 -0.38 -13.93
N GLU A 40 -4.22 0.76 -13.26
CA GLU A 40 -4.20 0.88 -11.80
C GLU A 40 -5.33 0.07 -11.16
N GLU A 41 -6.54 0.16 -11.72
CA GLU A 41 -7.69 -0.61 -11.27
C GLU A 41 -7.43 -2.12 -11.35
N LYS A 42 -6.91 -2.60 -12.48
CA LYS A 42 -6.54 -4.02 -12.65
C LYS A 42 -5.49 -4.46 -11.63
N VAL A 43 -4.47 -3.64 -11.40
CA VAL A 43 -3.37 -3.94 -10.46
C VAL A 43 -3.87 -4.00 -9.02
N PHE A 44 -4.67 -3.02 -8.57
CA PHE A 44 -5.17 -3.02 -7.20
C PHE A 44 -6.18 -4.13 -6.94
N ASN A 45 -7.01 -4.49 -7.93
CA ASN A 45 -7.86 -5.68 -7.83
C ASN A 45 -7.02 -6.96 -7.71
N SER A 46 -5.97 -7.13 -8.55
CA SER A 46 -5.06 -8.27 -8.46
C SER A 46 -4.39 -8.40 -7.08
N ILE A 47 -3.90 -7.29 -6.54
CA ILE A 47 -3.30 -7.25 -5.19
C ILE A 47 -4.30 -7.67 -4.12
N ILE A 48 -5.55 -7.18 -4.18
CA ILE A 48 -6.59 -7.54 -3.22
C ILE A 48 -6.86 -9.04 -3.25
N GLU A 49 -6.99 -9.64 -4.44
CA GLU A 49 -7.24 -11.08 -4.54
C GLU A 49 -6.08 -11.90 -3.97
N LYS A 50 -4.84 -11.51 -4.25
CA LYS A 50 -3.64 -12.16 -3.67
C LYS A 50 -3.56 -12.03 -2.16
N LEU A 51 -3.99 -10.90 -1.59
CA LEU A 51 -4.01 -10.70 -0.14
C LEU A 51 -5.12 -11.49 0.57
N LYS A 52 -6.20 -11.82 -0.14
CA LYS A 52 -7.30 -12.66 0.38
C LYS A 52 -6.97 -14.15 0.38
N GLN A 53 -6.07 -14.59 -0.48
CA GLN A 53 -5.62 -15.98 -0.52
C GLN A 53 -5.02 -16.37 0.84
N SER A 54 -5.38 -17.55 1.34
CA SER A 54 -4.94 -18.08 2.62
C SER A 54 -3.53 -18.66 2.57
N GLU A 55 -2.66 -18.09 1.74
CA GLU A 55 -1.26 -18.49 1.59
C GLU A 55 -0.40 -17.77 2.63
N ASP A 56 0.64 -18.46 3.13
CA ASP A 56 1.60 -17.92 4.10
C ASP A 56 2.43 -16.78 3.48
N SER A 57 2.75 -16.89 2.19
CA SER A 57 3.47 -15.87 1.43
C SER A 57 2.62 -15.31 0.30
N VAL A 58 2.62 -14.00 0.13
CA VAL A 58 1.94 -13.32 -0.97
C VAL A 58 2.94 -12.94 -2.03
N LYS A 59 2.77 -13.45 -3.25
CA LYS A 59 3.67 -13.18 -4.37
C LYS A 59 3.16 -12.04 -5.25
N PHE A 60 3.87 -10.91 -5.23
CA PHE A 60 3.59 -9.81 -6.15
C PHE A 60 4.39 -9.93 -7.46
N THR A 61 3.84 -9.36 -8.52
CA THR A 61 4.62 -9.05 -9.72
C THR A 61 5.45 -7.79 -9.48
N LYS A 62 6.43 -7.56 -10.35
CA LYS A 62 7.23 -6.33 -10.31
C LYS A 62 6.35 -5.08 -10.43
N ASP A 63 5.37 -5.10 -11.34
CA ASP A 63 4.46 -3.98 -11.57
C ASP A 63 3.58 -3.70 -10.35
N GLU A 64 2.99 -4.75 -9.77
CA GLU A 64 2.19 -4.66 -8.54
C GLU A 64 3.00 -4.05 -7.38
N LYS A 65 4.22 -4.55 -7.15
CA LYS A 65 5.11 -4.02 -6.12
C LYS A 65 5.39 -2.54 -6.36
N ILE A 66 5.77 -2.16 -7.58
CA ILE A 66 6.17 -0.78 -7.90
C ILE A 66 4.99 0.17 -7.69
N ARG A 67 3.81 -0.15 -8.25
CA ARG A 67 2.62 0.70 -8.16
C ARG A 67 2.11 0.81 -6.74
N LEU A 68 2.05 -0.31 -6.00
CA LEU A 68 1.67 -0.33 -4.60
C LEU A 68 2.62 0.53 -3.76
N THR A 69 3.93 0.33 -3.92
CA THR A 69 4.96 1.08 -3.18
C THR A 69 4.87 2.58 -3.48
N HIS A 70 4.71 2.94 -4.77
CA HIS A 70 4.58 4.33 -5.18
C HIS A 70 3.36 4.99 -4.54
N GLN A 71 2.19 4.35 -4.63
CA GLN A 71 0.94 4.90 -4.08
C GLN A 71 0.97 4.98 -2.55
N LEU A 72 1.57 3.98 -1.87
CA LEU A 72 1.75 4.00 -0.42
C LEU A 72 2.66 5.15 0.02
N LYS A 73 3.79 5.36 -0.67
CA LYS A 73 4.72 6.47 -0.38
C LYS A 73 4.05 7.83 -0.59
N GLN A 74 3.32 8.00 -1.69
CA GLN A 74 2.57 9.23 -1.96
C GLN A 74 1.51 9.51 -0.90
N ASN A 75 0.73 8.49 -0.51
CA ASN A 75 -0.27 8.63 0.55
C ASN A 75 0.35 8.93 1.91
N SER A 76 1.46 8.26 2.26
CA SER A 76 2.20 8.51 3.49
C SER A 76 2.70 9.96 3.57
N GLU A 77 3.31 10.47 2.50
CA GLU A 77 3.75 11.86 2.42
C GLU A 77 2.59 12.87 2.42
N PHE A 78 1.48 12.56 1.77
CA PHE A 78 0.26 13.36 1.84
C PHE A 78 -0.26 13.46 3.28
N MET A 79 -0.37 12.32 3.98
CA MET A 79 -0.80 12.28 5.39
C MET A 79 0.16 13.07 6.28
N LYS A 80 1.47 12.97 6.05
CA LYS A 80 2.49 13.74 6.76
C LYS A 80 2.32 15.25 6.58
N LYS A 81 1.98 15.71 5.37
CA LYS A 81 1.68 17.11 5.08
C LYS A 81 0.36 17.56 5.74
N GLU A 82 -0.69 16.76 5.62
CA GLU A 82 -2.00 17.05 6.21
C GLU A 82 -1.95 17.11 7.74
N MET A 83 -1.17 16.24 8.38
CA MET A 83 -0.95 16.28 9.83
C MET A 83 -0.42 17.62 10.33
N LYS A 84 0.45 18.29 9.55
CA LYS A 84 1.03 19.59 9.93
C LYS A 84 -0.02 20.70 9.98
N LYS A 85 -1.08 20.57 9.17
CA LYS A 85 -2.17 21.55 9.04
C LYS A 85 -3.41 21.21 9.88
N SER A 86 -3.43 20.02 10.49
CA SER A 86 -4.62 19.46 11.13
C SER A 86 -4.68 19.75 12.63
N TRP A 87 -5.89 19.98 13.14
CA TRP A 87 -6.15 20.10 14.58
C TRP A 87 -6.00 18.74 15.29
N PHE A 88 -5.94 18.75 16.63
CA PHE A 88 -5.45 17.63 17.45
C PHE A 88 -6.09 16.26 17.12
N LEU A 89 -7.41 16.20 16.89
CA LEU A 89 -8.12 14.96 16.61
C LEU A 89 -7.74 14.37 15.23
N LYS A 90 -7.78 15.21 14.19
CA LYS A 90 -7.42 14.84 12.80
C LYS A 90 -5.93 14.47 12.72
N LYS A 91 -5.08 15.18 13.47
CA LYS A 91 -3.65 14.86 13.62
C LYS A 91 -3.42 13.50 14.27
N TRP A 92 -4.20 13.12 15.29
CA TRP A 92 -4.06 11.81 15.95
C TRP A 92 -4.41 10.65 15.03
N ILE A 93 -5.52 10.75 14.29
CA ILE A 93 -5.95 9.72 13.32
C ILE A 93 -4.90 9.55 12.22
N TYR A 94 -4.45 10.65 11.60
CA TYR A 94 -3.42 10.58 10.57
C TYR A 94 -2.09 10.06 11.11
N LYS A 95 -1.71 10.40 12.34
CA LYS A 95 -0.47 9.90 12.96
C LYS A 95 -0.48 8.38 13.10
N SER A 96 -1.61 7.80 13.50
CA SER A 96 -1.76 6.35 13.61
C SER A 96 -1.63 5.65 12.25
N LEU A 97 -2.36 6.15 11.24
CA LEU A 97 -2.35 5.55 9.91
C LEU A 97 -1.01 5.75 9.18
N PHE A 98 -0.41 6.95 9.30
CA PHE A 98 0.94 7.24 8.82
C PHE A 98 1.95 6.25 9.39
N LYS A 99 1.95 6.01 10.70
CA LYS A 99 2.88 5.08 11.34
C LYS A 99 2.73 3.66 10.77
N GLN A 100 1.49 3.22 10.54
CA GLN A 100 1.24 1.89 9.95
C GLN A 100 1.78 1.78 8.52
N TYR A 101 1.56 2.78 7.68
CA TYR A 101 2.10 2.80 6.32
C TYR A 101 3.62 2.89 6.30
N ASP A 102 4.20 3.76 7.13
CA ASP A 102 5.64 3.94 7.22
C ASP A 102 6.32 2.66 7.68
N SER A 103 5.84 2.02 8.75
CA SER A 103 6.36 0.72 9.20
C SER A 103 6.26 -0.38 8.14
N LEU A 104 5.16 -0.42 7.38
CA LEU A 104 5.00 -1.38 6.27
C LEU A 104 6.01 -1.12 5.14
N ILE A 105 6.19 0.15 4.77
CA ILE A 105 7.16 0.57 3.75
C ILE A 105 8.57 0.22 4.20
N GLU A 106 8.93 0.51 5.46
CA GLU A 106 10.25 0.21 5.99
C GLU A 106 10.55 -1.29 6.03
N LYS A 107 9.57 -2.10 6.43
CA LYS A 107 9.73 -3.55 6.57
C LYS A 107 9.86 -4.28 5.23
N TYR A 108 9.08 -3.89 4.22
CA TYR A 108 8.96 -4.68 2.98
C TYR A 108 9.38 -3.96 1.69
N PHE A 109 9.36 -2.64 1.67
CA PHE A 109 9.47 -1.85 0.44
C PHE A 109 10.62 -0.82 0.45
N LYS A 110 11.48 -0.86 1.48
CA LYS A 110 12.74 -0.12 1.57
C LYS A 110 13.82 -0.94 0.87
N ASP A 111 14.51 -0.31 -0.07
CA ASP A 111 15.59 -0.94 -0.85
C ASP A 111 16.86 -1.13 -0.03
#